data_AF-A0A497XTM4-F1
#
_entry.id   AF-A0A497XTM4-F1
#
_cell.length_a   1.000
_cell.length_b   1.000
_cell.length_c   1.000
_cell.angle_alpha   90.00
_cell.angle_beta   90.00
_cell.angle_gamma   90.00
#
_symmetry.space_group_name_H-M   'P 1'
#
loop_
_entity.id
_entity.type
_entity.pdbx_description
1 polymer ?
#
loop_
_entity_poly.entity_id
_entity_poly.type
_entity_poly.pdbx_seq_one_letter_code
_entity_poly.pdbx_strand_id
1 'polypeptide(L)'
;MEFFFFLDVYADRQLIDYYILSFKLGNLKSVELKQWSGKNYIVEIKDWEKFKKTTYDIVLYELGDEIERFKDIEVAFKEGYKIAYREAARRGAKKILPAIGYGNPPVDVVKRFFPVEPEFEKFPQDIDSFLEDIVKSTPQELTKRGFGDDEPAF
;
A
#
# COMPACT_ATOMS: atom_id res chain seq x y z
N MET A 1 6.63 -0.64 20.94
CA MET A 1 5.67 0.32 20.35
C MET A 1 4.90 -0.41 19.27
N GLU A 2 3.60 -0.19 19.17
CA GLU A 2 2.75 -0.81 18.14
C GLU A 2 2.81 -0.03 16.83
N PHE A 3 2.85 -0.76 15.73
CA PHE A 3 2.89 -0.27 14.36
C PHE A 3 1.93 -1.10 13.52
N PHE A 4 1.56 -0.57 12.37
CA PHE A 4 0.73 -1.28 11.41
C PHE A 4 1.20 -0.97 9.99
N PHE A 5 0.93 -1.91 9.10
CA PHE A 5 0.98 -1.70 7.67
C PHE A 5 -0.36 -2.02 7.02
N PHE A 6 -0.80 -1.16 6.11
CA PHE A 6 -1.91 -1.42 5.21
C PHE A 6 -1.41 -2.22 4.01
N LEU A 7 -1.91 -3.43 3.83
CA LEU A 7 -1.52 -4.31 2.71
C LEU A 7 -2.40 -4.04 1.49
N ASP A 8 -2.63 -2.77 1.19
CA ASP A 8 -3.60 -2.36 0.17
C ASP A 8 -3.12 -2.72 -1.23
N VAL A 9 -4.09 -3.07 -2.06
CA VAL A 9 -3.85 -3.50 -3.43
C VAL A 9 -4.83 -2.80 -4.36
N TYR A 10 -4.33 -2.20 -5.42
CA TYR A 10 -5.12 -1.71 -6.53
C TYR A 10 -5.52 -2.88 -7.44
N ALA A 11 -6.82 -3.11 -7.56
CA ALA A 11 -7.48 -3.97 -8.53
C ALA A 11 -7.99 -3.10 -9.69
N ASP A 12 -7.20 -3.00 -10.77
CA ASP A 12 -7.35 -2.01 -11.83
C ASP A 12 -7.39 -0.56 -11.28
N ARG A 13 -8.58 0.03 -11.14
CA ARG A 13 -8.78 1.38 -10.57
C ARG A 13 -9.42 1.38 -9.18
N GLN A 14 -9.73 0.20 -8.65
CA GLN A 14 -10.35 0.06 -7.33
C GLN A 14 -9.29 -0.26 -6.29
N LEU A 15 -9.37 0.37 -5.13
CA LEU A 15 -8.51 0.04 -4.00
C LEU A 15 -9.18 -1.05 -3.15
N ILE A 16 -8.41 -2.06 -2.79
CA ILE A 16 -8.75 -3.05 -1.76
C ILE A 16 -7.90 -2.72 -0.55
N ASP A 17 -8.52 -2.15 0.47
CA ASP A 17 -7.89 -1.54 1.65
C ASP A 17 -8.31 -2.21 2.96
N TYR A 18 -8.64 -3.50 2.90
CA TYR A 18 -9.26 -4.21 4.01
C TYR A 18 -8.24 -4.76 5.00
N TYR A 19 -7.00 -4.99 4.56
CA TYR A 19 -6.04 -5.82 5.26
C TYR A 19 -5.00 -4.98 5.99
N ILE A 20 -4.94 -5.16 7.31
CA ILE A 20 -4.01 -4.43 8.19
C ILE A 20 -3.14 -5.43 8.93
N LEU A 21 -1.83 -5.31 8.76
CA LEU A 21 -0.84 -6.07 9.50
C LEU A 21 -0.34 -5.24 10.69
N SER A 22 -0.84 -5.53 11.90
CA SER A 22 -0.35 -4.92 13.14
C SER A 22 0.77 -5.76 13.77
N PHE A 23 1.73 -5.08 14.40
CA PHE A 23 2.82 -5.72 15.12
C PHE A 23 3.46 -4.74 16.11
N LYS A 24 4.25 -5.28 17.04
CA LYS A 24 5.08 -4.48 17.94
C LYS A 24 6.55 -4.61 17.58
N LEU A 25 7.28 -3.50 17.72
CA LEU A 25 8.74 -3.47 17.64
C LEU A 25 9.37 -3.28 19.01
N GLY A 26 10.33 -4.15 19.32
CA GLY A 26 11.20 -4.07 20.49
C GLY A 26 12.41 -3.17 20.28
N ASN A 27 12.71 -2.80 19.03
CA ASN A 27 13.83 -1.94 18.70
C ASN A 27 13.49 -1.01 17.53
N LEU A 28 13.48 0.30 17.77
CA LEU A 28 13.20 1.29 16.73
C LEU A 28 14.42 1.59 15.85
N LYS A 29 15.63 1.15 16.22
CA LYS A 29 16.85 1.45 15.45
C LYS A 29 16.93 0.69 14.12
N SER A 30 16.07 -0.30 13.89
CA SER A 30 15.99 -1.04 12.62
C SER A 30 15.11 -0.35 11.57
N VAL A 31 14.43 0.75 11.92
CA VAL A 31 13.48 1.43 11.04
C VAL A 31 13.73 2.93 10.97
N GLU A 32 13.34 3.55 9.87
CA GLU A 32 13.13 4.99 9.80
C GLU A 32 11.66 5.32 10.08
N LEU A 33 11.44 6.31 10.93
CA LEU A 33 10.11 6.78 11.27
C LEU A 33 9.87 8.18 10.72
N LYS A 34 8.67 8.41 10.20
CA LYS A 34 8.18 9.74 9.88
C LYS A 34 6.88 10.01 10.62
N GLN A 35 6.79 11.17 11.25
CA GLN A 35 5.56 11.61 11.89
C GLN A 35 4.66 12.29 10.86
N TRP A 36 3.40 11.87 10.81
CA TRP A 36 2.38 12.48 9.95
C TRP A 36 1.03 12.45 10.68
N SER A 37 0.33 13.59 10.72
CA SER A 37 -0.96 13.74 11.42
C SER A 37 -0.99 13.13 12.84
N GLY A 38 0.07 13.35 13.61
CA GLY A 38 0.19 12.86 14.99
C GLY A 38 0.51 11.37 15.15
N LYS A 39 0.69 10.61 14.06
CA LYS A 39 1.07 9.20 14.07
C LYS A 39 2.49 8.98 13.52
N ASN A 40 3.16 7.93 13.98
CA ASN A 40 4.47 7.52 13.47
C ASN A 40 4.30 6.40 12.44
N TYR A 41 4.84 6.60 11.25
CA TYR A 41 4.86 5.62 10.17
C TYR A 41 6.28 5.14 9.93
N ILE A 42 6.43 3.84 9.69
CA ILE A 42 7.69 3.27 9.22
C ILE A 42 7.79 3.60 7.73
N VAL A 43 8.80 4.37 7.35
CA VAL A 43 9.04 4.77 5.95
C VAL A 43 10.14 3.95 5.29
N GLU A 44 11.02 3.35 6.10
CA GLU A 44 12.13 2.52 5.64
C GLU A 44 12.49 1.49 6.71
N ILE A 45 12.98 0.32 6.29
CA ILE A 45 13.57 -0.69 7.17
C ILE A 45 15.07 -0.78 6.87
N LYS A 46 15.88 -0.22 7.76
CA LYS A 46 17.34 -0.07 7.59
C LYS A 46 18.10 -1.38 7.80
N ASP A 47 17.55 -2.26 8.64
CA ASP A 47 18.14 -3.56 8.96
C ASP A 47 17.03 -4.60 9.05
N TRP A 48 16.86 -5.36 7.97
CA TRP A 48 15.80 -6.36 7.82
C TRP A 48 15.90 -7.48 8.86
N GLU A 49 17.10 -8.01 9.09
CA GLU A 49 17.30 -9.12 10.03
C GLU A 49 17.02 -8.70 11.46
N LYS A 50 17.42 -7.49 11.83
CA LYS A 50 17.10 -6.93 13.14
C LYS A 50 15.63 -6.59 13.28
N PHE A 51 14.99 -6.07 12.23
CA PHE A 51 13.55 -5.82 12.19
C PHE A 51 12.80 -7.13 12.46
N LYS A 52 13.09 -8.21 11.74
CA LYS A 52 12.49 -9.54 11.97
C LYS A 52 12.65 -10.02 13.41
N LYS A 53 13.87 -10.01 13.93
CA LYS A 53 14.17 -10.51 15.28
C LYS A 53 13.50 -9.72 16.41
N THR A 54 13.16 -8.46 16.15
CA THR A 54 12.60 -7.55 17.16
C THR A 54 11.12 -7.28 16.95
N THR A 55 10.51 -7.88 15.94
CA THR A 55 9.07 -7.82 15.66
C THR A 55 8.35 -8.94 16.41
N TYR A 56 7.27 -8.62 17.10
CA TYR A 56 6.45 -9.56 17.87
C TYR A 56 4.99 -9.09 17.93
N ASP A 57 4.11 -9.90 18.53
CA ASP A 57 2.65 -9.63 18.59
C ASP A 57 2.06 -9.31 17.21
N ILE A 58 2.35 -10.16 16.22
CA ILE A 58 2.00 -9.94 14.82
C ILE A 58 0.59 -10.46 14.55
N VAL A 59 -0.29 -9.58 14.06
CA VAL A 59 -1.70 -9.88 13.84
C VAL A 59 -2.15 -9.30 12.51
N LEU A 60 -2.81 -10.12 11.69
CA LEU A 60 -3.47 -9.69 10.47
C LEU A 60 -4.97 -9.48 10.74
N TYR A 61 -5.48 -8.33 10.33
CA TYR A 61 -6.90 -7.96 10.40
C TYR A 61 -7.49 -7.80 9.00
N GLU A 62 -8.78 -8.07 8.86
CA GLU A 62 -9.62 -7.73 7.71
C GLU A 62 -10.82 -6.93 8.21
N LEU A 63 -10.98 -5.69 7.72
CA LEU A 63 -12.10 -4.81 8.11
C LEU A 63 -12.24 -4.61 9.65
N GLY A 64 -11.14 -4.76 10.38
CA GLY A 64 -11.09 -4.64 11.85
C GLY A 64 -11.25 -5.97 12.60
N ASP A 65 -11.62 -7.05 11.91
CA ASP A 65 -11.71 -8.39 12.51
C ASP A 65 -10.35 -9.10 12.43
N GLU A 66 -9.93 -9.72 13.52
CA GLU A 66 -8.69 -10.51 13.57
C GLU A 66 -8.87 -11.79 12.74
N ILE A 67 -8.00 -11.99 11.74
CA ILE A 67 -8.01 -13.19 10.90
C ILE A 67 -7.00 -14.21 11.42
N GLU A 68 -5.77 -13.77 11.69
CA GLU A 68 -4.66 -14.67 12.00
C GLU A 68 -3.54 -13.98 12.80
N ARG A 69 -2.86 -14.77 13.64
CA ARG A 69 -1.66 -14.36 14.39
C ARG A 69 -0.43 -15.09 13.90
N PHE A 70 0.67 -14.35 13.79
CA PHE A 70 1.92 -14.87 13.26
C PHE A 70 3.05 -14.79 14.27
N LYS A 71 3.98 -15.74 14.19
CA LYS A 71 5.26 -15.69 14.92
C LYS A 71 6.38 -15.07 14.10
N ASP A 72 6.23 -15.01 12.79
CA ASP A 72 7.22 -14.51 11.84
C ASP A 72 6.57 -13.47 10.93
N ILE A 73 7.18 -12.28 10.87
CA ILE A 73 6.69 -11.15 10.08
C ILE A 73 6.77 -11.41 8.58
N GLU A 74 7.71 -12.24 8.11
CA GLU A 74 7.78 -12.60 6.69
C GLU A 74 6.59 -13.45 6.26
N VAL A 75 6.20 -14.39 7.11
CA VAL A 75 5.03 -15.23 6.85
C VAL A 75 3.78 -14.35 6.83
N ALA A 76 3.68 -13.42 7.78
CA ALA A 76 2.55 -12.50 7.86
C ALA A 76 2.42 -11.61 6.61
N PHE A 77 3.53 -11.05 6.10
CA PHE A 77 3.51 -10.29 4.85
C PHE A 77 3.10 -11.16 3.66
N LYS A 78 3.68 -12.35 3.53
CA LYS A 78 3.37 -13.26 2.41
C LYS A 78 1.90 -13.66 2.39
N GLU A 79 1.35 -14.06 3.53
CA GLU A 79 -0.05 -14.46 3.63
C GLU A 79 -0.98 -13.25 3.45
N GLY A 80 -0.71 -12.12 4.10
CA GLY A 80 -1.52 -10.91 3.97
C GLY A 80 -1.60 -10.41 2.52
N TYR A 81 -0.47 -10.29 1.83
CA TYR A 81 -0.47 -9.89 0.43
C TYR A 81 -1.10 -10.93 -0.50
N LYS A 82 -0.91 -12.22 -0.22
CA LYS A 82 -1.53 -13.30 -0.99
C LYS A 82 -3.05 -13.28 -0.86
N ILE A 83 -3.59 -12.98 0.32
CA ILE A 83 -5.04 -12.83 0.52
C ILE A 83 -5.54 -11.61 -0.26
N ALA A 84 -4.90 -10.44 -0.09
CA ALA A 84 -5.28 -9.21 -0.80
C ALA A 84 -5.24 -9.38 -2.33
N TYR A 85 -4.19 -10.01 -2.85
CA TYR A 85 -4.03 -10.30 -4.28
C TYR A 85 -5.10 -11.27 -4.80
N ARG A 86 -5.42 -12.32 -4.03
CA ARG A 86 -6.47 -13.27 -4.42
C ARG A 86 -7.84 -12.62 -4.45
N GLU A 87 -8.13 -11.72 -3.52
CA GLU A 87 -9.37 -10.95 -3.52
C GLU A 87 -9.47 -10.04 -4.76
N ALA A 88 -8.37 -9.36 -5.14
CA ALA A 88 -8.30 -8.61 -6.39
C ALA A 88 -8.56 -9.50 -7.62
N ALA A 89 -7.90 -10.65 -7.69
CA ALA A 89 -8.07 -11.61 -8.78
C ALA A 89 -9.50 -12.16 -8.85
N ARG A 90 -10.13 -12.45 -7.70
CA ARG A 90 -11.52 -12.93 -7.61
C ARG A 90 -12.52 -11.93 -8.17
N ARG A 91 -12.22 -10.63 -8.08
CA ARG A 91 -13.02 -9.55 -8.69
C ARG A 91 -12.82 -9.42 -10.20
N GLY A 92 -11.95 -10.22 -10.81
CA GLY A 92 -11.67 -10.21 -12.24
C GLY A 92 -10.73 -9.08 -12.68
N ALA A 93 -9.93 -8.53 -11.76
CA ALA A 93 -8.99 -7.47 -12.07
C ALA A 93 -7.93 -7.93 -13.08
N LYS A 94 -7.62 -7.09 -14.06
CA LYS A 94 -6.60 -7.39 -15.08
C LYS A 94 -5.21 -6.97 -14.64
N LYS A 95 -5.13 -5.85 -13.93
CA LYS A 95 -3.90 -5.32 -13.34
C LYS A 95 -4.05 -5.26 -11.82
N ILE A 96 -3.09 -5.86 -11.11
CA ILE A 96 -3.08 -5.91 -9.66
C ILE A 96 -1.75 -5.33 -9.19
N LEU A 97 -1.79 -4.20 -8.48
CA LEU A 97 -0.59 -3.51 -8.01
C LEU A 97 -0.66 -3.24 -6.50
N PRO A 98 0.45 -3.33 -5.77
CA PRO A 98 0.48 -2.92 -4.37
C PRO A 98 0.37 -1.40 -4.28
N ALA A 99 -0.37 -0.92 -3.27
CA ALA A 99 -0.30 0.50 -2.91
C ALA A 99 1.04 0.82 -2.24
N ILE A 100 1.52 2.05 -2.45
CA ILE A 100 2.74 2.59 -1.87
C ILE A 100 2.46 3.95 -1.26
N GLY A 101 3.13 4.28 -0.16
CA GLY A 101 2.92 5.54 0.56
C GLY A 101 3.05 5.38 2.06
N TYR A 102 2.68 6.41 2.81
CA TYR A 102 2.65 6.32 4.28
C TYR A 102 1.58 5.35 4.75
N GLY A 103 1.97 4.45 5.64
CA GLY A 103 1.08 3.43 6.18
C GLY A 103 1.11 2.13 5.39
N ASN A 104 1.50 2.13 4.11
CA ASN A 104 1.81 0.88 3.39
C ASN A 104 3.24 0.42 3.69
N PRO A 105 3.59 -0.86 3.46
CA PRO A 105 4.97 -1.32 3.60
C PRO A 105 5.93 -0.54 2.68
N PRO A 106 7.18 -0.27 3.13
CA PRO A 106 8.19 0.33 2.28
C PRO A 106 8.43 -0.49 1.00
N VAL A 107 8.82 0.16 -0.09
CA VAL A 107 8.98 -0.46 -1.42
C VAL A 107 9.83 -1.74 -1.39
N ASP A 108 10.90 -1.76 -0.60
CA ASP A 108 11.77 -2.93 -0.49
C ASP A 108 11.10 -4.12 0.19
N VAL A 109 10.14 -3.88 1.08
CA VAL A 109 9.29 -4.93 1.69
C VAL A 109 8.30 -5.45 0.67
N VAL A 110 7.66 -4.54 -0.07
CA VAL A 110 6.71 -4.90 -1.13
C VAL A 110 7.38 -5.81 -2.17
N LYS A 111 8.56 -5.42 -2.67
CA LYS A 111 9.32 -6.24 -3.63
C LYS A 111 9.69 -7.63 -3.13
N ARG A 112 9.85 -7.80 -1.80
CA ARG A 112 10.20 -9.10 -1.18
C ARG A 112 9.01 -10.04 -1.02
N PHE A 113 7.80 -9.51 -0.80
CA PHE A 113 6.66 -10.31 -0.34
C PHE A 113 5.40 -10.20 -1.20
N PHE A 114 5.34 -9.26 -2.13
CA PHE A 114 4.21 -9.19 -3.05
C PHE A 114 4.20 -10.43 -3.97
N PRO A 115 3.02 -11.00 -4.30
CA PRO A 115 2.95 -12.31 -4.97
C PRO A 115 3.50 -12.34 -6.40
N VAL A 116 3.56 -11.17 -7.03
CA VAL A 116 4.12 -10.96 -8.37
C VAL A 116 5.11 -9.81 -8.31
N GLU A 117 6.07 -9.76 -9.22
CA GLU A 117 7.03 -8.64 -9.24
C GLU A 117 6.31 -7.34 -9.61
N PRO A 118 6.27 -6.33 -8.72
CA PRO A 118 5.56 -5.09 -9.00
C PRO A 118 6.39 -4.18 -9.92
N GLU A 119 5.79 -3.74 -11.02
CA GLU A 119 6.35 -2.69 -11.87
C GLU A 119 5.93 -1.31 -11.34
N PHE A 120 6.86 -0.63 -10.67
CA PHE A 120 6.67 0.77 -10.29
C PHE A 120 7.16 1.66 -11.43
N GLU A 121 6.26 2.45 -12.01
CA GLU A 121 6.65 3.48 -12.98
C GLU A 121 7.61 4.46 -12.32
N LYS A 122 8.71 4.76 -13.02
CA LYS A 122 9.63 5.80 -12.56
C LYS A 122 8.91 7.13 -12.60
N PHE A 123 9.09 7.93 -11.56
CA PHE A 123 8.62 9.30 -11.59
C PHE A 123 9.23 10.02 -12.81
N PRO A 124 8.43 10.73 -13.61
CA PRO A 124 8.92 11.38 -14.83
C PRO A 124 10.00 12.40 -14.47
N GLN A 125 11.04 12.47 -15.31
CA GLN A 125 12.10 13.47 -15.14
C GLN A 125 11.61 14.88 -15.46
N ASP A 126 10.62 14.99 -16.35
CA ASP A 126 9.94 16.22 -16.72
C ASP A 126 8.43 16.02 -16.53
N ILE A 127 7.88 16.70 -15.52
CA ILE A 127 6.47 16.65 -15.16
C ILE A 127 5.62 17.28 -16.26
N ASP A 128 6.07 18.36 -16.88
CA ASP A 128 5.27 19.12 -17.84
C ASP A 128 5.05 18.28 -19.11
N SER A 129 6.13 17.71 -19.65
CA SER A 129 6.06 16.79 -20.79
C SER A 129 5.19 15.56 -20.48
N PHE A 130 5.33 14.99 -19.28
CA PHE A 130 4.52 13.84 -18.86
C PHE A 130 3.03 14.16 -18.76
N LEU A 131 2.68 15.31 -18.17
CA LEU A 131 1.29 15.76 -18.06
C LEU A 131 0.69 16.06 -19.44
N GLU A 132 1.45 16.67 -20.35
CA GLU A 132 1.02 16.88 -21.72
C GLU A 132 0.71 15.55 -22.44
N ASP A 133 1.56 14.54 -22.28
CA ASP A 133 1.37 13.23 -22.89
C ASP A 133 0.15 12.50 -22.31
N ILE A 134 -0.11 12.64 -21.01
CA ILE A 134 -1.36 12.15 -20.39
C ILE A 134 -2.58 12.83 -21.01
N VAL A 135 -2.57 14.16 -21.14
CA VAL A 135 -3.69 14.91 -21.72
C VAL A 135 -3.93 14.50 -23.17
N LYS A 136 -2.87 14.31 -23.97
CA LYS A 136 -2.95 13.89 -25.37
C LYS A 136 -3.42 12.43 -25.53
N SER A 137 -3.05 11.55 -24.61
CA SER A 137 -3.39 10.11 -24.65
C SER A 137 -4.71 9.75 -23.99
N THR A 138 -5.32 10.66 -23.21
CA THR A 138 -6.62 10.44 -22.58
C THR A 138 -7.74 10.56 -23.62
N PRO A 139 -8.59 9.52 -23.80
CA PRO A 139 -9.72 9.57 -24.73
C PRO A 139 -10.69 10.72 -24.39
N GLN A 140 -11.06 11.53 -25.38
CA GLN A 140 -11.94 12.70 -25.23
C GLN A 140 -13.35 12.39 -24.66
N GLU A 141 -13.74 11.11 -24.59
CA GLU A 141 -15.02 10.71 -23.98
C GLU A 141 -15.02 10.83 -22.44
N LEU A 142 -13.86 10.78 -21.78
CA LEU A 142 -13.75 10.93 -20.32
C LEU A 142 -13.80 12.40 -19.86
N THR A 143 -13.41 13.35 -20.71
CA THR A 143 -13.45 14.79 -20.44
C THR A 143 -14.86 15.41 -20.60
N LYS A 144 -15.84 14.64 -21.10
CA LYS A 144 -17.23 15.11 -21.30
C LYS A 144 -18.17 14.92 -20.10
N ARG A 145 -17.76 14.24 -19.02
CA ARG A 145 -18.51 14.33 -17.75
C ARG A 145 -18.18 15.67 -17.11
N GLY A 146 -18.99 16.66 -17.47
CA GLY A 146 -18.82 18.05 -17.14
C GLY A 146 -18.62 18.29 -15.65
N PHE A 147 -17.80 19.31 -15.38
CA PHE A 147 -17.97 20.18 -14.24
C PHE A 147 -19.42 20.65 -14.25
N GLY A 148 -20.26 20.00 -13.46
CA GLY A 148 -21.58 20.54 -13.13
C GLY A 148 -21.32 21.74 -12.25
N ASP A 149 -21.62 22.92 -12.76
CA ASP A 149 -21.76 24.15 -12.00
C ASP A 149 -22.79 23.89 -10.88
N ASP A 150 -22.31 23.59 -9.67
CA ASP A 150 -23.07 23.85 -8.45
C ASP A 150 -23.07 25.38 -8.27
N GLU A 151 -23.93 26.08 -9.00
CA GLU A 151 -24.34 27.42 -8.61
C GLU A 151 -25.07 27.32 -7.26
N PRO A 152 -24.60 28.02 -6.20
CA PRO A 152 -25.37 28.11 -4.98
C PRO A 152 -26.63 28.94 -5.24
N ALA A 153 -27.79 28.32 -5.07
CA ALA A 153 -29.07 29.03 -5.06
C ALA A 153 -29.08 30.03 -3.89
N PHE A 154 -29.13 31.33 -4.21
CA PHE A 154 -29.50 32.41 -3.29
C PHE A 154 -30.97 32.76 -3.45
#